data_AF-A0A958JWL2-F1
#
_entry.id   AF-A0A958JWL2-F1
#
_cell.length_a   1.000
_cell.length_b   1.000
_cell.length_c   1.000
_cell.angle_alpha   90.00
_cell.angle_beta   90.00
_cell.angle_gamma   90.00
#
_symmetry.space_group_name_H-M   'P 1'
#
loop_
_entity.id
_entity.type
_entity.pdbx_description
1 polymer ?
#
loop_
_entity_poly.entity_id
_entity_poly.type
_entity_poly.pdbx_seq_one_letter_code
_entity_poly.pdbx_strand_id
1 'polypeptide(L)'
;MSFRSVVCAVVSLFIFLPSSQAIILDDFEGDQVVEAYPGHALDQNVLSVPTAVGGTRAIEAELTGGPGGVTLSIEPLIPNGDPVAAHSQDSGTTGITRLHWDGDLDATSITFNGLNCLDLTQDGATAFVLDSVNYDHAFEMAVVAYDSHDATGQTHSLFSQSFSEPVGSMSIDELLFAFNSPTSIGSSGPADFSCIGAIQIIVTGDNPALDMDFSRFTTNGNCELVPDDNGSVFDECGECLAPSNPLYNTSCADCDGIPNGPNVPGVVCETGLLGNCQFGTINDNCECEQDEQPGAEVCDGIDNNCDGEIDENFPDLGEVCGAGEGDCQVEGVYVCDDTGGLTCDADFDLLDLSDCSPIIGCDGIPGSTLTVDECGICGGDGTACEGCASVDITQLQFELDGGAKHQEKLILRATTRIKKQTSRKKIRQWAEETEVLAHELQTLNWILSWTLPNVISECPASEYCVTTSNVESLDIYRERSEALRDLGRQAIRRLKRAQKSMKGIRKLRRRINSAHTTNLGVAEQVPETYTACAFS
;
A
#
# COMPACT_ATOMS: atom_id res chain seq x y z
N MET A 1 -22.52 34.14 -35.27
CA MET A 1 -21.91 34.79 -34.09
C MET A 1 -21.30 33.70 -33.24
N SER A 2 -20.09 33.73 -32.72
CA SER A 2 -18.83 34.45 -32.95
C SER A 2 -17.79 33.60 -32.23
N PHE A 3 -16.60 33.47 -32.80
CA PHE A 3 -15.41 32.89 -32.19
C PHE A 3 -15.17 33.41 -30.77
N ARG A 4 -14.64 32.54 -29.90
CA ARG A 4 -13.33 32.78 -29.26
C ARG A 4 -12.75 31.48 -28.68
N SER A 5 -11.68 31.04 -29.34
CA SER A 5 -10.67 30.12 -28.83
C SER A 5 -9.95 30.71 -27.62
N VAL A 6 -9.66 29.89 -26.63
CA VAL A 6 -8.42 30.02 -25.84
C VAL A 6 -7.68 28.71 -26.04
N VAL A 7 -6.64 28.80 -26.87
CA VAL A 7 -5.58 27.81 -26.95
C VAL A 7 -4.66 28.09 -25.77
N CYS A 8 -4.57 27.17 -24.83
CA CYS A 8 -3.38 27.02 -24.00
C CYS A 8 -2.74 25.69 -24.43
N ALA A 9 -1.66 25.81 -25.19
CA ALA A 9 -0.75 24.72 -25.49
C ALA A 9 0.12 24.43 -24.25
N VAL A 10 0.84 23.29 -24.30
CA VAL A 10 1.93 22.86 -23.39
C VAL A 10 1.36 22.14 -22.14
N VAL A 11 1.53 20.84 -21.89
CA VAL A 11 2.47 19.79 -22.35
C VAL A 11 1.66 18.49 -22.53
N SER A 12 1.80 17.79 -23.65
CA SER A 12 1.54 16.35 -23.66
C SER A 12 2.60 15.71 -22.80
N LEU A 13 2.38 15.66 -21.48
CA LEU A 13 3.16 14.80 -20.62
C LEU A 13 2.62 13.40 -20.91
N PHE A 14 3.25 12.73 -21.87
CA PHE A 14 3.34 11.28 -21.84
C PHE A 14 3.91 10.94 -20.48
N ILE A 15 3.05 10.77 -19.48
CA ILE A 15 3.39 9.93 -18.35
C ILE A 15 3.28 8.53 -18.95
N PHE A 16 4.39 8.07 -19.53
CA PHE A 16 4.73 6.67 -19.50
C PHE A 16 4.43 6.22 -18.07
N LEU A 17 3.45 5.33 -17.89
CA LEU A 17 3.51 4.48 -16.72
C LEU A 17 4.83 3.71 -16.87
N PRO A 18 5.74 3.77 -15.88
CA PRO A 18 6.93 2.94 -15.91
C PRO A 18 6.46 1.50 -16.09
N SER A 19 7.08 0.82 -17.03
CA SER A 19 6.98 -0.64 -17.10
C SER A 19 7.38 -1.17 -15.73
N SER A 20 6.67 -2.16 -15.19
CA SER A 20 7.27 -2.96 -14.11
C SER A 20 8.53 -3.57 -14.71
N GLN A 21 9.69 -3.04 -14.38
CA GLN A 21 10.94 -3.61 -14.84
C GLN A 21 11.70 -4.11 -13.63
N ALA A 22 12.42 -5.16 -13.89
CA ALA A 22 13.09 -6.01 -12.96
C ALA A 22 14.58 -5.69 -12.92
N ILE A 23 15.31 -6.33 -12.01
CA ILE A 23 16.77 -6.34 -12.02
C ILE A 23 17.26 -6.82 -13.38
N ILE A 24 17.98 -5.98 -14.14
CA ILE A 24 18.68 -6.41 -15.35
C ILE A 24 19.95 -7.12 -14.92
N LEU A 25 20.08 -8.37 -15.32
CA LEU A 25 21.27 -9.18 -15.09
C LEU A 25 22.27 -9.00 -16.23
N ASP A 26 21.77 -8.90 -17.46
CA ASP A 26 22.57 -8.51 -18.62
C ASP A 26 21.67 -7.97 -19.74
N ASP A 27 22.07 -6.84 -20.32
CA ASP A 27 21.49 -6.23 -21.53
C ASP A 27 22.32 -6.50 -22.79
N PHE A 28 23.38 -7.31 -22.66
CA PHE A 28 24.30 -7.74 -23.70
C PHE A 28 25.10 -6.61 -24.36
N GLU A 29 25.31 -5.50 -23.65
CA GLU A 29 26.25 -4.47 -24.10
C GLU A 29 27.69 -5.01 -24.20
N GLY A 30 28.42 -4.54 -25.21
CA GLY A 30 29.81 -4.91 -25.45
C GLY A 30 29.99 -6.20 -26.25
N ASP A 31 30.64 -6.09 -27.41
CA ASP A 31 30.81 -7.21 -28.34
C ASP A 31 31.75 -8.29 -27.78
N GLN A 32 31.32 -9.55 -27.84
CA GLN A 32 32.15 -10.72 -27.55
C GLN A 32 31.84 -11.86 -28.51
N VAL A 33 32.85 -12.60 -28.94
CA VAL A 33 32.67 -13.79 -29.79
C VAL A 33 33.66 -14.86 -29.36
N VAL A 34 33.19 -16.09 -29.25
CA VAL A 34 34.01 -17.30 -29.07
C VAL A 34 33.58 -18.38 -30.04
N GLU A 35 34.53 -19.12 -30.59
CA GLU A 35 34.30 -20.13 -31.62
C GLU A 35 35.11 -21.40 -31.35
N ALA A 36 34.43 -22.56 -31.27
CA ALA A 36 35.05 -23.86 -31.16
C ALA A 36 34.82 -24.69 -32.43
N TYR A 37 35.88 -25.33 -32.94
CA TYR A 37 35.89 -26.10 -34.19
C TYR A 37 36.88 -27.27 -34.11
N PRO A 38 36.90 -28.21 -35.07
CA PRO A 38 37.79 -29.37 -35.01
C PRO A 38 39.27 -28.96 -34.93
N GLY A 39 39.93 -29.32 -33.84
CA GLY A 39 41.30 -28.93 -33.53
C GLY A 39 41.44 -27.77 -32.53
N HIS A 40 40.34 -27.08 -32.22
CA HIS A 40 40.18 -26.07 -31.19
C HIS A 40 38.81 -26.25 -30.51
N ALA A 41 38.68 -27.27 -29.66
CA ALA A 41 37.39 -27.74 -29.18
C ALA A 41 36.78 -26.90 -28.04
N LEU A 42 37.50 -25.90 -27.52
CA LEU A 42 37.05 -25.01 -26.47
C LEU A 42 37.62 -23.62 -26.73
N ASP A 43 36.76 -22.60 -26.69
CA ASP A 43 37.15 -21.20 -26.75
C ASP A 43 36.38 -20.40 -25.71
N GLN A 44 37.04 -19.44 -25.08
CA GLN A 44 36.55 -18.72 -23.89
C GLN A 44 37.02 -17.26 -23.90
N ASN A 45 36.15 -16.36 -23.44
CA ASN A 45 36.42 -14.92 -23.38
C ASN A 45 35.68 -14.31 -22.18
N VAL A 46 36.25 -13.28 -21.56
CA VAL A 46 35.61 -12.46 -20.53
C VAL A 46 35.80 -10.98 -20.81
N LEU A 47 34.77 -10.19 -20.57
CA LEU A 47 34.74 -8.76 -20.80
C LEU A 47 34.24 -8.03 -19.55
N SER A 48 34.88 -6.92 -19.21
CA SER A 48 34.32 -5.96 -18.25
C SER A 48 33.16 -5.21 -18.91
N VAL A 49 31.96 -5.44 -18.41
CA VAL A 49 30.72 -4.85 -18.92
C VAL A 49 30.00 -4.25 -17.71
N PRO A 50 30.03 -2.92 -17.51
CA PRO A 50 29.41 -2.29 -16.34
C PRO A 50 27.91 -2.58 -16.22
N THR A 51 27.26 -2.91 -17.34
CA THR A 51 25.83 -3.23 -17.35
C THR A 51 25.53 -4.71 -17.07
N ALA A 52 26.53 -5.58 -17.09
CA ALA A 52 26.37 -6.96 -16.68
C ALA A 52 26.46 -7.06 -15.15
N VAL A 53 25.69 -7.97 -14.56
CA VAL A 53 25.72 -8.21 -13.12
C VAL A 53 27.11 -8.67 -12.68
N GLY A 54 27.63 -8.03 -11.62
CA GLY A 54 29.02 -8.23 -11.19
C GLY A 54 30.06 -7.49 -12.03
N GLY A 55 29.66 -6.70 -13.03
CA GLY A 55 30.54 -5.87 -13.86
C GLY A 55 31.35 -6.62 -14.91
N THR A 56 31.15 -7.94 -15.03
CA THR A 56 31.85 -8.81 -15.97
C THR A 56 30.91 -9.85 -16.58
N ARG A 57 31.17 -10.22 -17.83
CA ARG A 57 30.51 -11.33 -18.51
C ARG A 57 31.55 -12.24 -19.13
N ALA A 58 31.50 -13.52 -18.80
CA ALA A 58 32.31 -14.56 -19.41
C ALA A 58 31.46 -15.43 -20.34
N ILE A 59 32.00 -15.75 -21.51
CA ILE A 59 31.36 -16.59 -22.53
C ILE A 59 32.29 -17.73 -22.95
N GLU A 60 31.69 -18.87 -23.29
CA GLU A 60 32.39 -20.09 -23.67
C GLU A 60 31.65 -20.81 -24.81
N ALA A 61 32.42 -21.38 -25.74
CA ALA A 61 31.94 -22.36 -26.73
C ALA A 61 32.76 -23.65 -26.64
N GLU A 62 32.07 -24.78 -26.55
CA GLU A 62 32.66 -26.13 -26.47
C GLU A 62 32.09 -27.02 -27.59
N LEU A 63 32.97 -27.52 -28.45
CA LEU A 63 32.63 -28.48 -29.49
C LEU A 63 32.57 -29.90 -28.91
N THR A 64 31.39 -30.52 -28.92
CA THR A 64 31.20 -31.90 -28.41
C THR A 64 31.26 -32.94 -29.52
N GLY A 65 31.02 -32.56 -30.78
CA GLY A 65 31.12 -33.47 -31.92
C GLY A 65 30.82 -32.82 -33.27
N GLY A 66 31.19 -33.51 -34.36
CA GLY A 66 30.89 -33.11 -35.72
C GLY A 66 32.03 -32.40 -36.48
N PRO A 67 31.79 -32.00 -37.75
CA PRO A 67 32.84 -31.49 -38.63
C PRO A 67 32.93 -29.96 -38.72
N GLY A 68 31.97 -29.20 -38.19
CA GLY A 68 31.93 -27.74 -38.25
C GLY A 68 32.14 -27.07 -36.90
N GLY A 69 31.82 -25.79 -36.80
CA GLY A 69 31.98 -24.96 -35.60
C GLY A 69 30.72 -24.82 -34.75
N VAL A 70 30.94 -24.39 -33.50
CA VAL A 70 29.93 -23.84 -32.59
C VAL A 70 30.42 -22.47 -32.12
N THR A 71 29.54 -21.48 -32.19
CA THR A 71 29.84 -20.08 -31.90
C THR A 71 28.87 -19.55 -30.85
N LEU A 72 29.39 -18.79 -29.90
CA LEU A 72 28.60 -17.89 -29.06
C LEU A 72 29.05 -16.45 -29.36
N SER A 73 28.12 -15.64 -29.83
CA SER A 73 28.34 -14.23 -30.16
C SER A 73 27.39 -13.34 -29.38
N ILE A 74 27.94 -12.26 -28.82
CA ILE A 74 27.23 -11.12 -28.28
C ILE A 74 27.43 -9.97 -29.26
N GLU A 75 26.48 -9.75 -30.16
CA GLU A 75 26.55 -8.68 -31.16
C GLU A 75 25.16 -8.38 -31.74
N PRO A 76 24.95 -7.19 -32.35
CA PRO A 76 23.74 -6.92 -33.11
C PRO A 76 23.66 -7.80 -34.37
N LEU A 77 22.68 -8.71 -34.43
CA LEU A 77 22.49 -9.58 -35.62
C LEU A 77 22.05 -8.82 -36.87
N ILE A 78 21.61 -7.57 -36.73
CA ILE A 78 21.26 -6.67 -37.84
C ILE A 78 21.88 -5.28 -37.62
N PRO A 79 22.18 -4.52 -38.70
CA PRO A 79 22.71 -3.17 -38.57
C PRO A 79 21.77 -2.25 -37.77
N ASN A 80 22.28 -1.70 -36.67
CA ASN A 80 21.54 -0.88 -35.69
C ASN A 80 20.42 -1.63 -34.94
N GLY A 81 20.51 -2.97 -34.83
CA GLY A 81 19.72 -3.73 -33.88
C GLY A 81 20.28 -3.63 -32.46
N ASP A 82 19.48 -4.06 -31.48
CA ASP A 82 19.95 -4.26 -30.12
C ASP A 82 20.88 -5.49 -30.09
N PRO A 83 21.91 -5.50 -29.22
CA PRO A 83 22.77 -6.66 -29.07
C PRO A 83 21.96 -7.85 -28.52
N VAL A 84 22.34 -9.05 -28.93
CA VAL A 84 21.73 -10.30 -28.46
C VAL A 84 22.80 -11.32 -28.16
N ALA A 85 22.50 -12.24 -27.25
CA ALA A 85 23.30 -13.45 -27.07
C ALA A 85 22.84 -14.52 -28.05
N ALA A 86 23.67 -14.85 -29.03
CA ALA A 86 23.37 -15.80 -30.08
C ALA A 86 24.28 -17.03 -30.02
N HIS A 87 23.65 -18.21 -29.99
CA HIS A 87 24.31 -19.49 -30.17
C HIS A 87 24.06 -19.95 -31.61
N SER A 88 25.12 -20.32 -32.32
CA SER A 88 25.05 -20.82 -33.69
C SER A 88 25.91 -22.05 -33.86
N GLN A 89 25.42 -23.01 -34.64
CA GLN A 89 26.11 -24.27 -34.92
C GLN A 89 26.09 -24.58 -36.42
N ASP A 90 27.20 -25.12 -36.91
CA ASP A 90 27.24 -25.66 -38.26
C ASP A 90 26.40 -26.93 -38.42
N SER A 91 25.96 -27.20 -39.65
CA SER A 91 25.29 -28.46 -39.99
C SER A 91 26.16 -29.68 -39.70
N GLY A 92 25.62 -30.60 -38.88
CA GLY A 92 26.28 -31.84 -38.50
C GLY A 92 27.13 -31.72 -37.23
N THR A 93 27.10 -30.56 -36.56
CA THR A 93 27.89 -30.23 -35.37
C THR A 93 27.02 -30.28 -34.12
N THR A 94 27.58 -30.76 -33.00
CA THR A 94 26.99 -30.66 -31.67
C THR A 94 27.96 -29.92 -30.75
N GLY A 95 27.41 -29.16 -29.82
CA GLY A 95 28.21 -28.29 -28.98
C GLY A 95 27.40 -27.64 -27.86
N ILE A 96 28.13 -27.03 -26.93
CA ILE A 96 27.58 -26.36 -25.77
C ILE A 96 28.14 -24.94 -25.75
N THR A 97 27.30 -23.95 -25.45
CA THR A 97 27.77 -22.61 -25.13
C THR A 97 27.34 -22.22 -23.72
N ARG A 98 28.17 -21.43 -23.05
CA ARG A 98 27.93 -21.01 -21.67
C ARG A 98 28.13 -19.51 -21.55
N LEU A 99 27.20 -18.84 -20.88
CA LEU A 99 27.39 -17.48 -20.38
C LEU A 99 27.44 -17.58 -18.86
N HIS A 100 28.38 -16.92 -18.20
CA HIS A 100 28.39 -16.85 -16.75
C HIS A 100 28.78 -15.47 -16.25
N TRP A 101 28.17 -15.14 -15.10
CA TRP A 101 28.39 -13.94 -14.32
C TRP A 101 28.78 -14.36 -12.92
N ASP A 102 30.04 -14.12 -12.59
CA ASP A 102 30.63 -14.45 -11.31
C ASP A 102 31.50 -13.32 -10.76
N GLY A 103 31.49 -12.15 -11.39
CA GLY A 103 32.10 -10.93 -10.87
C GLY A 103 33.63 -10.88 -10.96
N ASP A 104 34.26 -11.76 -11.74
CA ASP A 104 35.69 -11.71 -11.99
C ASP A 104 36.05 -11.72 -13.49
N LEU A 105 37.36 -11.69 -13.77
CA LEU A 105 37.92 -11.65 -15.12
C LEU A 105 38.61 -12.96 -15.51
N ASP A 106 38.12 -14.09 -15.00
CA ASP A 106 38.60 -15.44 -15.32
C ASP A 106 37.51 -16.26 -16.04
N ALA A 107 37.56 -16.30 -17.38
CA ALA A 107 36.63 -17.10 -18.18
C ALA A 107 36.80 -18.62 -18.03
N THR A 108 37.83 -19.10 -17.33
CA THR A 108 38.21 -20.52 -17.30
C THR A 108 37.57 -21.30 -16.15
N SER A 109 37.07 -20.61 -15.13
CA SER A 109 36.41 -21.22 -13.97
C SER A 109 35.43 -20.28 -13.31
N ILE A 110 34.31 -20.82 -12.82
CA ILE A 110 33.31 -20.04 -12.11
C ILE A 110 33.75 -19.76 -10.68
N THR A 111 33.80 -18.49 -10.30
CA THR A 111 33.93 -18.07 -8.89
C THR A 111 32.57 -18.02 -8.22
N PHE A 112 32.17 -19.12 -7.57
CA PHE A 112 30.81 -19.31 -7.02
C PHE A 112 30.34 -18.29 -5.98
N ASN A 113 31.23 -17.43 -5.46
CA ASN A 113 30.91 -16.38 -4.50
C ASN A 113 31.26 -14.97 -5.00
N GLY A 114 31.62 -14.80 -6.27
CA GLY A 114 32.22 -13.54 -6.74
C GLY A 114 31.21 -12.42 -7.03
N LEU A 115 29.91 -12.71 -7.12
CA LEU A 115 28.84 -11.70 -7.10
C LEU A 115 28.60 -11.07 -5.70
N ASN A 116 29.37 -11.46 -4.69
CA ASN A 116 29.36 -10.87 -3.35
C ASN A 116 27.97 -10.81 -2.69
N CYS A 117 27.23 -11.93 -2.71
CA CYS A 117 25.91 -12.05 -2.09
C CYS A 117 24.88 -11.09 -2.72
N LEU A 118 24.64 -11.27 -4.02
CA LEU A 118 23.62 -10.54 -4.75
C LEU A 118 22.21 -10.99 -4.32
N ASP A 119 21.40 -10.06 -3.82
CA ASP A 119 19.99 -10.31 -3.49
C ASP A 119 19.10 -10.12 -4.72
N LEU A 120 18.66 -11.23 -5.32
CA LEU A 120 17.72 -11.21 -6.44
C LEU A 120 16.26 -11.08 -6.00
N THR A 121 15.97 -11.13 -4.70
CA THR A 121 14.62 -11.05 -4.14
C THR A 121 14.26 -9.66 -3.60
N GLN A 122 15.25 -8.75 -3.55
CA GLN A 122 15.13 -7.41 -2.97
C GLN A 122 14.00 -6.54 -3.59
N ASP A 123 13.68 -6.77 -4.87
CA ASP A 123 12.60 -6.06 -5.59
C ASP A 123 11.32 -6.90 -5.70
N GLY A 124 11.23 -7.98 -4.93
CA GLY A 124 10.13 -8.94 -4.93
C GLY A 124 10.17 -9.94 -6.07
N ALA A 125 11.29 -10.06 -6.81
CA ALA A 125 11.37 -11.05 -7.88
C ALA A 125 11.25 -12.49 -7.37
N THR A 126 10.69 -13.33 -8.25
CA THR A 126 10.38 -14.74 -8.03
C THR A 126 10.85 -15.63 -9.18
N ALA A 127 11.42 -15.06 -10.24
CA ALA A 127 11.87 -15.78 -11.41
C ALA A 127 13.00 -15.03 -12.14
N PHE A 128 13.81 -15.80 -12.85
CA PHE A 128 14.60 -15.28 -13.96
C PHE A 128 13.73 -15.12 -15.21
N VAL A 129 14.09 -14.19 -16.08
CA VAL A 129 13.39 -13.85 -17.32
C VAL A 129 14.39 -13.69 -18.46
N LEU A 130 14.19 -14.44 -19.55
CA LEU A 130 14.87 -14.24 -20.82
C LEU A 130 13.90 -13.68 -21.85
N ASP A 131 14.27 -12.56 -22.46
CA ASP A 131 13.42 -11.87 -23.44
C ASP A 131 13.75 -12.26 -24.88
N SER A 132 12.71 -12.33 -25.71
CA SER A 132 12.81 -12.51 -27.17
C SER A 132 13.64 -13.72 -27.59
N VAL A 133 13.38 -14.89 -27.01
CA VAL A 133 14.10 -16.13 -27.37
C VAL A 133 13.65 -16.60 -28.75
N ASN A 134 14.54 -16.52 -29.73
CA ASN A 134 14.32 -17.01 -31.09
C ASN A 134 15.15 -18.27 -31.32
N TYR A 135 14.61 -19.25 -32.05
CA TYR A 135 15.35 -20.45 -32.40
C TYR A 135 14.75 -21.19 -33.60
N ASP A 136 15.55 -22.04 -34.23
CA ASP A 136 15.16 -22.78 -35.44
C ASP A 136 15.18 -24.32 -35.33
N HIS A 137 15.87 -24.89 -34.33
CA HIS A 137 15.95 -26.34 -34.07
C HIS A 137 15.71 -26.67 -32.58
N ALA A 138 15.49 -27.94 -32.27
CA ALA A 138 15.36 -28.44 -30.91
C ALA A 138 16.67 -28.29 -30.11
N PHE A 139 16.56 -27.87 -28.85
CA PHE A 139 17.70 -27.68 -27.96
C PHE A 139 17.29 -27.77 -26.49
N GLU A 140 18.28 -27.83 -25.61
CA GLU A 140 18.09 -27.67 -24.17
C GLU A 140 18.79 -26.41 -23.69
N MET A 141 18.11 -25.64 -22.85
CA MET A 141 18.70 -24.50 -22.14
C MET A 141 18.57 -24.71 -20.65
N ALA A 142 19.62 -24.36 -19.90
CA ALA A 142 19.59 -24.34 -18.45
C ALA A 142 20.07 -23.01 -17.89
N VAL A 143 19.42 -22.55 -16.82
CA VAL A 143 19.92 -21.47 -15.96
C VAL A 143 20.33 -22.09 -14.64
N VAL A 144 21.52 -21.76 -14.15
CA VAL A 144 22.05 -22.23 -12.87
C VAL A 144 22.36 -21.02 -12.00
N ALA A 145 21.84 -21.00 -10.79
CA ALA A 145 22.15 -20.01 -9.78
C ALA A 145 22.90 -20.67 -8.62
N TYR A 146 24.07 -20.14 -8.26
CA TYR A 146 24.94 -20.65 -7.21
C TYR A 146 24.85 -19.78 -5.95
N ASP A 147 24.81 -20.43 -4.79
CA ASP A 147 24.76 -19.75 -3.50
C ASP A 147 26.13 -19.15 -3.12
N SER A 148 26.16 -17.88 -2.72
CA SER A 148 27.41 -17.20 -2.36
C SER A 148 28.07 -17.77 -1.10
N HIS A 149 27.31 -18.42 -0.21
CA HIS A 149 27.85 -19.04 1.00
C HIS A 149 28.57 -20.37 0.72
N ASP A 150 28.48 -20.92 -0.50
CA ASP A 150 29.13 -22.16 -0.89
C ASP A 150 30.11 -21.97 -2.05
N ALA A 151 31.36 -21.69 -1.70
CA ALA A 151 32.47 -21.58 -2.65
C ALA A 151 32.82 -22.90 -3.38
N THR A 152 32.15 -24.02 -3.10
CA THR A 152 32.34 -25.28 -3.84
C THR A 152 31.35 -25.47 -4.98
N GLY A 153 30.31 -24.63 -5.08
CA GLY A 153 29.25 -24.73 -6.09
C GLY A 153 28.28 -25.90 -5.89
N GLN A 154 28.33 -26.58 -4.74
CA GLN A 154 27.45 -27.71 -4.43
C GLN A 154 26.05 -27.28 -3.97
N THR A 155 25.87 -26.01 -3.61
CA THR A 155 24.60 -25.39 -3.25
C THR A 155 24.15 -24.53 -4.42
N HIS A 156 23.22 -25.05 -5.22
CA HIS A 156 22.75 -24.38 -6.43
C HIS A 156 21.33 -24.81 -6.80
N SER A 157 20.67 -23.96 -7.59
CA SER A 157 19.37 -24.23 -8.20
C SER A 157 19.54 -24.24 -9.72
N LEU A 158 19.19 -25.36 -10.38
CA LEU A 158 19.25 -25.52 -11.83
C LEU A 158 17.84 -25.58 -12.41
N PHE A 159 17.60 -24.77 -13.43
CA PHE A 159 16.35 -24.69 -14.17
C PHE A 159 16.62 -25.09 -15.61
N SER A 160 16.14 -26.25 -16.05
CA SER A 160 16.30 -26.71 -17.43
C SER A 160 14.95 -26.67 -18.17
N GLN A 161 15.01 -26.22 -19.42
CA GLN A 161 13.89 -26.21 -20.36
C GLN A 161 14.33 -26.83 -21.68
N SER A 162 13.63 -27.88 -22.10
CA SER A 162 13.79 -28.46 -23.44
C SER A 162 12.83 -27.78 -24.42
N PHE A 163 13.34 -27.47 -25.61
CA PHE A 163 12.59 -26.88 -26.71
C PHE A 163 12.46 -27.89 -27.84
N SER A 164 11.23 -28.12 -28.30
CA SER A 164 10.98 -29.01 -29.42
C SER A 164 11.26 -28.31 -30.75
N GLU A 165 11.61 -29.11 -31.75
CA GLU A 165 11.79 -28.69 -33.13
C GLU A 165 10.60 -27.85 -33.64
N PRO A 166 10.83 -26.59 -34.05
CA PRO A 166 9.77 -25.71 -34.53
C PRO A 166 9.43 -25.97 -36.00
N VAL A 167 8.28 -25.46 -36.47
CA VAL A 167 7.94 -25.46 -37.91
C VAL A 167 8.40 -24.13 -38.51
N GLY A 168 9.66 -24.07 -38.94
CA GLY A 168 10.35 -22.80 -39.25
C GLY A 168 10.90 -22.16 -37.99
N SER A 169 11.19 -20.86 -37.99
CA SER A 169 11.68 -20.17 -36.78
C SER A 169 10.54 -19.91 -35.78
N MET A 170 10.82 -20.12 -34.49
CA MET A 170 9.92 -19.78 -33.40
C MET A 170 10.50 -18.60 -32.59
N SER A 171 9.61 -17.81 -32.00
CA SER A 171 9.96 -16.68 -31.13
C SER A 171 9.10 -16.77 -29.88
N ILE A 172 9.74 -16.62 -28.71
CA ILE A 172 9.12 -16.58 -27.40
C ILE A 172 9.39 -15.20 -26.83
N ASP A 173 8.32 -14.43 -26.60
CA ASP A 173 8.44 -13.06 -26.09
C ASP A 173 9.16 -13.02 -24.72
N GLU A 174 8.82 -13.95 -23.83
CA GLU A 174 9.34 -14.02 -22.46
C GLU A 174 9.41 -15.48 -21.98
N LEU A 175 10.58 -15.90 -21.49
CA LEU A 175 10.82 -17.22 -20.91
C LEU A 175 11.18 -17.09 -19.43
N LEU A 176 10.35 -17.66 -18.55
CA LEU A 176 10.52 -17.56 -17.10
C LEU A 176 11.06 -18.84 -16.46
N PHE A 177 11.99 -18.68 -15.52
CA PHE A 177 12.46 -19.73 -14.62
C PHE A 177 12.17 -19.36 -13.17
N ALA A 178 11.09 -19.93 -12.61
CA ALA A 178 10.62 -19.59 -11.27
C ALA A 178 11.56 -20.15 -10.18
N PHE A 179 12.06 -19.29 -9.29
CA PHE A 179 13.01 -19.61 -8.22
C PHE A 179 12.55 -20.77 -7.32
N ASN A 180 11.24 -20.91 -7.13
CA ASN A 180 10.63 -21.95 -6.29
C ASN A 180 10.45 -23.31 -7.00
N SER A 181 10.80 -23.41 -8.28
CA SER A 181 10.57 -24.59 -9.10
C SER A 181 11.82 -25.03 -9.88
N PRO A 182 12.98 -25.22 -9.23
CA PRO A 182 14.17 -25.73 -9.91
C PRO A 182 13.93 -27.15 -10.44
N THR A 183 14.49 -27.45 -11.60
CA THR A 183 14.48 -28.78 -12.20
C THR A 183 15.36 -29.74 -11.40
N SER A 184 16.49 -29.25 -10.90
CA SER A 184 17.34 -29.96 -9.95
C SER A 184 18.03 -28.99 -8.99
N ILE A 185 18.50 -29.52 -7.87
CA ILE A 185 19.25 -28.78 -6.87
C ILE A 185 20.60 -29.44 -6.63
N GLY A 186 21.57 -28.65 -6.18
CA GLY A 186 22.89 -29.14 -5.84
C GLY A 186 22.90 -30.10 -4.64
N SER A 187 24.01 -30.82 -4.47
CA SER A 187 24.15 -31.83 -3.40
C SER A 187 24.09 -31.27 -1.99
N SER A 188 24.37 -29.98 -1.81
CA SER A 188 24.32 -29.27 -0.52
C SER A 188 23.01 -28.50 -0.31
N GLY A 189 22.13 -28.40 -1.32
CA GLY A 189 20.84 -27.71 -1.24
C GLY A 189 20.55 -26.80 -2.43
N PRO A 190 19.36 -26.18 -2.48
CA PRO A 190 19.04 -25.12 -3.43
C PRO A 190 19.83 -23.84 -3.09
N ALA A 191 20.04 -22.98 -4.08
CA ALA A 191 20.57 -21.64 -3.83
C ALA A 191 19.59 -20.76 -3.05
N ASP A 192 20.13 -19.93 -2.14
CA ASP A 192 19.44 -18.81 -1.53
C ASP A 192 19.43 -17.62 -2.51
N PHE A 193 18.26 -17.31 -3.07
CA PHE A 193 18.10 -16.20 -4.01
C PHE A 193 18.26 -14.82 -3.38
N SER A 194 18.32 -14.71 -2.05
CA SER A 194 18.71 -13.48 -1.37
C SER A 194 20.23 -13.29 -1.28
N CYS A 195 21.02 -14.29 -1.71
CA CYS A 195 22.48 -14.26 -1.62
C CYS A 195 23.14 -15.11 -2.72
N ILE A 196 22.99 -14.67 -3.97
CA ILE A 196 23.59 -15.33 -5.15
C ILE A 196 25.06 -14.95 -5.30
N GLY A 197 25.89 -15.95 -5.60
CA GLY A 197 27.32 -15.79 -5.77
C GLY A 197 27.81 -15.96 -7.21
N ALA A 198 27.07 -16.67 -8.06
CA ALA A 198 27.30 -16.73 -9.50
C ALA A 198 26.03 -17.18 -10.24
N ILE A 199 25.91 -16.82 -11.52
CA ILE A 199 24.81 -17.24 -12.41
C ILE A 199 25.41 -17.77 -13.72
N GLN A 200 24.85 -18.85 -14.26
CA GLN A 200 25.25 -19.42 -15.54
C GLN A 200 24.03 -19.73 -16.41
N ILE A 201 24.12 -19.42 -17.71
CA ILE A 201 23.23 -19.92 -18.75
C ILE A 201 24.01 -20.93 -19.59
N ILE A 202 23.39 -22.07 -19.86
CA ILE A 202 23.96 -23.16 -20.67
C ILE A 202 22.98 -23.43 -21.81
N VAL A 203 23.48 -23.43 -23.05
CA VAL A 203 22.72 -23.86 -24.23
C VAL A 203 23.38 -25.11 -24.78
N THR A 204 22.65 -26.22 -24.82
CA THR A 204 23.09 -27.50 -25.38
C THR A 204 22.40 -27.76 -26.71
N GLY A 205 23.16 -27.65 -27.78
CA GLY A 205 22.72 -27.96 -29.14
C GLY A 205 23.08 -29.40 -29.50
N ASP A 206 22.18 -30.32 -29.16
CA ASP A 206 22.28 -31.73 -29.59
C ASP A 206 21.81 -31.94 -31.04
N ASN A 207 21.10 -30.96 -31.61
CA ASN A 207 20.64 -30.99 -32.99
C ASN A 207 21.65 -30.30 -33.91
N PRO A 208 22.09 -30.94 -35.02
CA PRO A 208 22.93 -30.29 -36.01
C PRO A 208 22.27 -29.04 -36.60
N ALA A 209 23.01 -27.92 -36.61
CA ALA A 209 22.58 -26.61 -37.12
C ALA A 209 21.61 -25.80 -36.23
N LEU A 210 21.70 -25.92 -34.90
CA LEU A 210 20.95 -25.03 -34.00
C LEU A 210 21.43 -23.58 -34.13
N ASP A 211 20.50 -22.69 -34.48
CA ASP A 211 20.64 -21.26 -34.30
C ASP A 211 19.58 -20.77 -33.29
N MET A 212 20.01 -20.04 -32.27
CA MET A 212 19.13 -19.36 -31.32
C MET A 212 19.72 -18.04 -30.84
N ASP A 213 18.86 -17.11 -30.44
CA ASP A 213 19.24 -15.84 -29.83
C ASP A 213 18.25 -15.40 -28.75
N PHE A 214 18.71 -14.56 -27.82
CA PHE A 214 17.86 -13.86 -26.85
C PHE A 214 18.45 -12.48 -26.52
N SER A 215 17.59 -11.51 -26.25
CA SER A 215 17.97 -10.10 -26.24
C SER A 215 18.25 -9.52 -24.86
N ARG A 216 17.77 -10.15 -23.80
CA ARG A 216 17.94 -9.62 -22.43
C ARG A 216 17.78 -10.70 -21.39
N PHE A 217 18.52 -10.58 -20.29
CA PHE A 217 18.39 -11.43 -19.11
C PHE A 217 18.09 -10.58 -17.88
N THR A 218 16.94 -10.81 -17.24
CA THR A 218 16.45 -10.02 -16.11
C THR A 218 15.82 -10.92 -15.03
N THR A 219 15.41 -10.35 -13.89
CA THR A 219 14.44 -10.99 -12.98
C THR A 219 13.00 -10.59 -13.36
N ASN A 220 11.99 -10.89 -12.54
CA ASN A 220 10.61 -10.41 -12.75
C ASN A 220 10.11 -9.47 -11.63
N GLY A 221 11.03 -8.80 -10.93
CA GLY A 221 10.70 -7.89 -9.85
C GLY A 221 10.29 -6.49 -10.31
N ASN A 222 10.06 -5.59 -9.35
CA ASN A 222 9.25 -4.38 -9.56
C ASN A 222 10.05 -3.06 -9.65
N CYS A 223 11.40 -3.07 -9.57
CA CYS A 223 12.20 -1.84 -9.65
C CYS A 223 13.03 -1.74 -10.94
N GLU A 224 12.79 -0.68 -11.72
CA GLU A 224 13.12 -0.56 -13.15
C GLU A 224 14.57 -0.21 -13.50
N LEU A 225 15.49 -0.07 -12.55
CA LEU A 225 16.86 0.39 -12.86
C LEU A 225 17.94 -0.31 -12.02
N VAL A 226 18.36 -1.48 -12.46
CA VAL A 226 19.73 -2.01 -12.27
C VAL A 226 20.22 -2.30 -13.68
N PRO A 227 21.44 -1.92 -14.08
CA PRO A 227 22.65 -1.76 -13.26
C PRO A 227 22.96 -0.31 -12.94
N ASP A 228 22.76 0.10 -11.70
CA ASP A 228 23.63 1.10 -11.08
C ASP A 228 24.34 0.47 -9.87
N ASP A 229 25.63 0.78 -9.71
CA ASP A 229 26.56 0.17 -8.75
C ASP A 229 26.23 0.47 -7.26
N ASN A 230 25.01 0.89 -6.93
CA ASN A 230 24.65 1.42 -5.60
C ASN A 230 23.68 0.54 -4.78
N GLY A 231 23.13 -0.54 -5.34
CA GLY A 231 22.32 -1.49 -4.58
C GLY A 231 20.96 -0.94 -4.12
N SER A 232 20.21 -0.30 -5.03
CA SER A 232 18.88 0.25 -4.75
C SER A 232 17.83 -0.83 -4.45
N VAL A 233 17.10 -0.66 -3.34
CA VAL A 233 16.03 -1.56 -2.86
C VAL A 233 14.81 -0.73 -2.48
N PHE A 234 13.64 -1.37 -2.32
CA PHE A 234 12.54 -0.69 -1.66
C PHE A 234 12.92 -0.40 -0.20
N ASP A 235 12.90 0.88 0.15
CA ASP A 235 13.01 1.31 1.54
C ASP A 235 11.67 1.07 2.29
N GLU A 236 11.64 1.29 3.60
CA GLU A 236 10.45 1.11 4.43
C GLU A 236 9.32 2.09 4.07
N CYS A 237 9.62 3.11 3.28
CA CYS A 237 8.68 4.09 2.75
C CYS A 237 8.10 3.69 1.39
N GLY A 238 8.58 2.59 0.81
CA GLY A 238 8.14 2.08 -0.48
C GLY A 238 8.77 2.81 -1.67
N GLU A 239 9.88 3.52 -1.46
CA GLU A 239 10.67 4.14 -2.52
C GLU A 239 11.86 3.25 -2.90
N CYS A 240 12.16 3.12 -4.19
CA CYS A 240 13.32 2.34 -4.64
C CYS A 240 14.59 3.21 -4.61
N LEU A 241 15.35 3.12 -3.52
CA LEU A 241 16.54 3.93 -3.26
C LEU A 241 17.69 3.05 -2.73
N ALA A 242 18.93 3.41 -3.02
CA ALA A 242 20.11 2.77 -2.41
C ALA A 242 20.18 3.06 -0.89
N PRO A 243 20.62 2.12 -0.04
CA PRO A 243 20.87 2.39 1.39
C PRO A 243 21.87 3.52 1.65
N SER A 244 22.72 3.84 0.67
CA SER A 244 23.66 4.98 0.70
C SER A 244 23.01 6.32 0.33
N ASN A 245 21.78 6.31 -0.18
CA ASN A 245 21.06 7.51 -0.58
C ASN A 245 20.57 8.27 0.66
N PRO A 246 20.83 9.58 0.78
CA PRO A 246 20.35 10.39 1.91
C PRO A 246 18.84 10.41 2.10
N LEU A 247 18.07 10.02 1.07
CA LEU A 247 16.61 9.96 1.12
C LEU A 247 16.08 8.58 1.57
N TYR A 248 16.93 7.56 1.67
CA TYR A 248 16.54 6.21 2.07
C TYR A 248 15.91 6.23 3.47
N ASN A 249 14.69 5.69 3.59
CA ASN A 249 13.91 5.65 4.84
C ASN A 249 13.53 7.03 5.40
N THR A 250 13.60 8.10 4.61
CA THR A 250 13.33 9.46 5.11
C THR A 250 11.96 10.02 4.73
N SER A 251 11.39 9.59 3.61
CA SER A 251 10.15 10.17 3.06
C SER A 251 8.91 9.86 3.90
N CYS A 252 8.94 8.77 4.67
CA CYS A 252 7.90 8.35 5.61
C CYS A 252 8.38 8.31 7.06
N ALA A 253 9.56 8.86 7.36
CA ALA A 253 10.07 8.92 8.72
C ALA A 253 9.19 9.83 9.59
N ASP A 254 8.95 9.40 10.81
CA ASP A 254 8.32 10.21 11.85
C ASP A 254 9.33 11.22 12.44
N CYS A 255 8.91 11.96 13.46
CA CYS A 255 9.72 12.99 14.09
C CYS A 255 10.98 12.46 14.80
N ASP A 256 11.05 11.16 15.10
CA ASP A 256 12.23 10.51 15.66
C ASP A 256 13.13 9.90 14.58
N GLY A 257 12.79 10.10 13.30
CA GLY A 257 13.50 9.51 12.17
C GLY A 257 13.16 8.03 11.96
N ILE A 258 12.06 7.54 12.54
CA ILE A 258 11.62 6.14 12.42
C ILE A 258 10.64 6.05 11.24
N PRO A 259 10.95 5.27 10.19
CA PRO A 259 10.03 5.07 9.07
C PRO A 259 8.70 4.49 9.53
N ASN A 260 7.59 5.11 9.10
CA ASN A 260 6.23 4.76 9.52
C ASN A 260 6.05 4.71 11.05
N GLY A 261 6.83 5.52 11.78
CA GLY A 261 6.76 5.59 13.23
C GLY A 261 5.52 6.35 13.72
N PRO A 262 5.17 6.19 15.01
CA PRO A 262 3.95 6.76 15.57
C PRO A 262 4.03 8.27 15.82
N ASN A 263 5.23 8.86 15.86
CA ASN A 263 5.44 10.24 16.30
C ASN A 263 5.39 11.21 15.12
N VAL A 264 4.22 11.39 14.52
CA VAL A 264 4.01 12.32 13.40
C VAL A 264 3.28 13.59 13.84
N PRO A 265 3.41 14.72 13.12
CA PRO A 265 2.66 15.94 13.43
C PRO A 265 1.16 15.67 13.56
N GLY A 266 0.55 16.21 14.62
CA GLY A 266 -0.86 16.02 14.96
C GLY A 266 -1.16 14.85 15.90
N VAL A 267 -0.15 14.09 16.34
CA VAL A 267 -0.30 13.03 17.36
C VAL A 267 -0.08 13.60 18.76
N VAL A 268 -0.82 13.08 19.75
CA VAL A 268 -0.70 13.44 21.17
C VAL A 268 0.66 13.00 21.72
N CYS A 269 1.30 13.85 22.52
CA CYS A 269 2.59 13.63 23.15
C CYS A 269 2.58 14.05 24.63
N GLU A 270 3.58 13.62 25.40
CA GLU A 270 3.78 14.03 26.79
C GLU A 270 4.81 15.17 26.84
N THR A 271 4.43 16.30 27.44
CA THR A 271 5.26 17.52 27.54
C THR A 271 6.29 17.45 28.67
N GLY A 272 6.08 16.52 29.62
CA GLY A 272 6.85 16.42 30.86
C GLY A 272 6.44 17.44 31.93
N LEU A 273 5.37 18.20 31.70
CA LEU A 273 4.77 19.09 32.69
C LEU A 273 3.76 18.34 33.58
N LEU A 274 3.32 18.99 34.66
CA LEU A 274 2.37 18.43 35.62
C LEU A 274 0.94 18.90 35.30
N GLY A 275 -0.03 18.32 36.01
CA GLY A 275 -1.44 18.69 35.88
C GLY A 275 -2.03 18.47 34.50
N ASN A 276 -2.89 19.40 34.09
CA ASN A 276 -3.52 19.37 32.76
C ASN A 276 -2.54 19.70 31.61
N CYS A 277 -1.38 20.32 31.89
CA CYS A 277 -0.35 20.63 30.89
C CYS A 277 0.47 19.41 30.45
N GLN A 278 0.29 18.23 31.07
CA GLN A 278 1.11 17.04 30.81
C GLN A 278 0.99 16.52 29.37
N PHE A 279 -0.13 16.83 28.69
CA PHE A 279 -0.39 16.44 27.31
C PHE A 279 -0.19 17.61 26.34
N GLY A 280 0.25 17.27 25.15
CA GLY A 280 0.42 18.20 24.04
C GLY A 280 0.24 17.52 22.70
N THR A 281 0.42 18.27 21.63
CA THR A 281 0.38 17.78 20.26
C THR A 281 1.72 18.05 19.56
N ILE A 282 2.21 17.09 18.79
CA ILE A 282 3.43 17.26 17.98
C ILE A 282 3.13 18.25 16.85
N ASN A 283 3.90 19.33 16.76
CA ASN A 283 3.77 20.33 15.69
C ASN A 283 4.58 19.98 14.43
N ASP A 284 4.47 20.79 13.38
CA ASP A 284 5.19 20.59 12.11
C ASP A 284 6.73 20.64 12.26
N ASN A 285 7.24 21.22 13.36
CA ASN A 285 8.68 21.26 13.68
C ASN A 285 9.11 20.06 14.54
N CYS A 286 8.24 19.07 14.75
CA CYS A 286 8.50 17.89 15.58
C CYS A 286 8.78 18.21 17.05
N GLU A 287 8.16 19.28 17.56
CA GLU A 287 8.20 19.64 18.97
C GLU A 287 6.84 19.30 19.61
N CYS A 288 6.87 18.76 20.83
CA CYS A 288 5.67 18.54 21.62
C CYS A 288 5.22 19.89 22.22
N GLU A 289 4.14 20.46 21.69
CA GLU A 289 3.57 21.72 22.17
C GLU A 289 2.38 21.42 23.08
N GLN A 290 2.38 21.97 24.29
CA GLN A 290 1.31 21.74 25.26
C GLN A 290 -0.05 22.21 24.72
N ASP A 291 -1.09 21.39 24.93
CA ASP A 291 -2.43 21.72 24.47
C ASP A 291 -3.05 22.82 25.35
N GLU A 292 -2.78 22.76 26.65
CA GLU A 292 -3.24 23.73 27.65
C GLU A 292 -2.06 24.52 28.24
N GLN A 293 -2.26 25.82 28.46
CA GLN A 293 -1.27 26.69 29.09
C GLN A 293 -1.56 26.81 30.59
N PRO A 294 -0.54 26.94 31.45
CA PRO A 294 -0.73 27.21 32.88
C PRO A 294 -1.69 28.38 33.13
N GLY A 295 -2.81 28.05 33.76
CA GLY A 295 -3.91 28.96 34.06
C GLY A 295 -3.94 29.41 35.51
N ALA A 296 -5.07 30.01 35.90
CA ALA A 296 -5.41 30.16 37.31
C ALA A 296 -6.14 28.89 37.76
N GLU A 297 -5.94 28.50 39.03
CA GLU A 297 -6.68 27.38 39.63
C GLU A 297 -8.18 27.61 39.63
N VAL A 298 -8.89 26.53 39.34
CA VAL A 298 -10.33 26.40 39.36
C VAL A 298 -10.63 25.21 40.26
N CYS A 299 -11.64 25.30 41.13
CA CYS A 299 -12.00 24.17 41.98
C CYS A 299 -12.72 23.14 41.10
N ASP A 300 -11.97 22.29 40.42
CA ASP A 300 -12.48 21.29 39.48
C ASP A 300 -11.83 19.91 39.69
N GLY A 301 -10.91 19.78 40.65
CA GLY A 301 -10.17 18.55 40.92
C GLY A 301 -9.05 18.27 39.92
N ILE A 302 -8.67 19.26 39.11
CA ILE A 302 -7.58 19.25 38.14
C ILE A 302 -6.56 20.32 38.56
N ASP A 303 -5.28 20.08 38.29
CA ASP A 303 -4.21 21.07 38.46
C ASP A 303 -4.17 21.96 37.20
N ASN A 304 -4.82 23.13 37.24
CA ASN A 304 -4.96 24.03 36.08
C ASN A 304 -3.73 24.94 35.87
N ASN A 305 -2.94 25.17 36.92
CA ASN A 305 -1.74 25.99 36.88
C ASN A 305 -0.45 25.17 36.66
N CYS A 306 -0.58 23.85 36.68
CA CYS A 306 0.46 22.87 36.38
C CYS A 306 1.63 22.88 37.37
N ASP A 307 1.37 23.15 38.66
CA ASP A 307 2.38 23.19 39.72
C ASP A 307 2.54 21.88 40.50
N GLY A 308 1.65 20.91 40.25
CA GLY A 308 1.68 19.56 40.83
C GLY A 308 0.79 19.34 42.04
N GLU A 309 0.09 20.38 42.52
CA GLU A 309 -0.97 20.27 43.53
C GLU A 309 -2.34 20.47 42.87
N ILE A 310 -3.42 19.96 43.50
CA ILE A 310 -4.78 20.07 42.98
C ILE A 310 -5.59 20.99 43.89
N ASP A 311 -6.28 21.98 43.32
CA ASP A 311 -7.16 22.94 44.01
C ASP A 311 -6.47 23.69 45.18
N GLU A 312 -5.16 23.92 45.12
CA GLU A 312 -4.35 24.40 46.26
C GLU A 312 -4.65 25.85 46.67
N ASN A 313 -5.26 26.61 45.76
CA ASN A 313 -5.72 27.98 46.02
C ASN A 313 -7.10 28.06 46.71
N PHE A 314 -7.70 26.91 47.06
CA PHE A 314 -8.99 26.81 47.76
C PHE A 314 -8.80 26.24 49.18
N PRO A 315 -8.23 27.03 50.13
CA PRO A 315 -7.84 26.54 51.45
C PRO A 315 -9.01 26.10 52.34
N ASP A 316 -10.23 26.54 52.02
CA ASP A 316 -11.44 26.17 52.76
C ASP A 316 -12.09 24.88 52.19
N LEU A 317 -11.57 24.32 51.09
CA LEU A 317 -12.09 23.08 50.50
C LEU A 317 -12.01 21.92 51.52
N GLY A 318 -13.14 21.30 51.80
CA GLY A 318 -13.25 20.24 52.82
C GLY A 318 -13.41 20.73 54.26
N GLU A 319 -13.39 22.04 54.52
CA GLU A 319 -13.67 22.61 55.84
C GLU A 319 -15.18 22.72 56.10
N VAL A 320 -15.55 22.73 57.38
CA VAL A 320 -16.96 22.86 57.81
C VAL A 320 -17.51 24.26 57.52
N CYS A 321 -18.70 24.32 56.94
CA CYS A 321 -19.43 25.54 56.61
C CYS A 321 -20.86 25.50 57.19
N GLY A 322 -21.59 26.60 57.10
CA GLY A 322 -23.00 26.64 57.48
C GLY A 322 -23.83 27.45 56.50
N ALA A 323 -24.96 26.90 56.07
CA ALA A 323 -25.90 27.55 55.14
C ALA A 323 -27.21 27.92 55.85
N GLY A 324 -27.84 29.02 55.45
CA GLY A 324 -29.06 29.56 56.07
C GLY A 324 -28.81 30.67 57.10
N GLU A 325 -29.85 31.42 57.46
CA GLU A 325 -29.80 32.49 58.48
C GLU A 325 -30.74 32.20 59.65
N GLY A 326 -30.31 32.57 60.87
CA GLY A 326 -31.12 32.44 62.08
C GLY A 326 -31.33 31.00 62.52
N ASP A 327 -32.55 30.65 62.91
CA ASP A 327 -32.89 29.29 63.39
C ASP A 327 -32.85 28.23 62.26
N CYS A 328 -32.61 28.64 61.02
CA CYS A 328 -32.52 27.76 59.84
C CYS A 328 -31.06 27.48 59.41
N GLN A 329 -30.07 27.75 60.26
CA GLN A 329 -28.67 27.46 59.94
C GLN A 329 -28.39 25.96 60.03
N VAL A 330 -27.91 25.37 58.94
CA VAL A 330 -27.51 23.95 58.83
C VAL A 330 -26.01 23.84 58.58
N GLU A 331 -25.34 22.93 59.27
CA GLU A 331 -23.90 22.64 59.06
C GLU A 331 -23.69 21.79 57.81
N GLY A 332 -22.65 22.10 57.04
CA GLY A 332 -22.22 21.39 55.82
C GLY A 332 -20.70 21.40 55.67
N VAL A 333 -20.20 21.04 54.48
CA VAL A 333 -18.77 21.09 54.13
C VAL A 333 -18.58 21.86 52.82
N TYR A 334 -17.51 22.63 52.70
CA TYR A 334 -17.18 23.29 51.43
C TYR A 334 -16.75 22.26 50.39
N VAL A 335 -17.42 22.29 49.24
CA VAL A 335 -17.15 21.47 48.05
C VAL A 335 -16.99 22.38 46.83
N CYS A 336 -16.36 21.88 45.77
CA CYS A 336 -16.32 22.59 44.51
C CYS A 336 -17.73 22.76 43.94
N ASP A 337 -18.03 23.94 43.41
CA ASP A 337 -19.25 24.22 42.65
C ASP A 337 -19.00 24.16 41.14
N ASP A 338 -20.10 24.12 40.36
CA ASP A 338 -20.03 24.03 38.90
C ASP A 338 -19.44 25.30 38.24
N THR A 339 -19.20 26.37 39.01
CA THR A 339 -18.53 27.59 38.52
C THR A 339 -17.03 27.61 38.80
N GLY A 340 -16.51 26.54 39.41
CA GLY A 340 -15.10 26.45 39.79
C GLY A 340 -14.74 27.18 41.08
N GLY A 341 -15.74 27.51 41.90
CA GLY A 341 -15.61 28.10 43.22
C GLY A 341 -15.94 27.10 44.33
N LEU A 342 -16.06 27.60 45.57
CA LEU A 342 -16.51 26.79 46.72
C LEU A 342 -17.97 27.09 47.07
N THR A 343 -18.76 26.03 47.23
CA THR A 343 -20.12 26.08 47.78
C THR A 343 -20.24 25.21 49.03
N CYS A 344 -21.23 25.50 49.87
CA CYS A 344 -21.48 24.76 51.11
C CYS A 344 -22.50 23.64 50.86
N ASP A 345 -22.08 22.39 50.94
CA ASP A 345 -22.96 21.21 50.86
C ASP A 345 -23.66 20.98 52.21
N ALA A 346 -24.75 21.73 52.44
CA ALA A 346 -25.59 21.63 53.63
C ALA A 346 -26.95 21.00 53.28
N ASP A 347 -27.30 19.89 53.94
CA ASP A 347 -28.52 19.13 53.69
C ASP A 347 -29.74 19.73 54.45
N PHE A 348 -30.62 20.41 53.73
CA PHE A 348 -31.87 20.93 54.27
C PHE A 348 -32.98 19.87 54.22
N ASP A 349 -33.02 18.99 55.22
CA ASP A 349 -34.03 17.93 55.32
C ASP A 349 -35.46 18.51 55.48
N LEU A 350 -36.41 18.04 54.66
CA LEU A 350 -37.72 18.66 54.34
C LEU A 350 -38.82 18.44 55.41
N LEU A 351 -38.51 18.49 56.70
CA LEU A 351 -39.50 18.18 57.75
C LEU A 351 -39.88 19.28 58.75
N ASP A 352 -39.42 20.54 58.64
CA ASP A 352 -39.80 21.55 59.65
C ASP A 352 -39.89 23.03 59.24
N LEU A 353 -40.45 23.37 58.06
CA LEU A 353 -40.68 24.79 57.70
C LEU A 353 -42.00 25.03 56.96
N SER A 354 -43.10 25.22 57.71
CA SER A 354 -44.43 25.54 57.15
C SER A 354 -44.82 27.03 57.19
N ASP A 355 -43.90 27.97 57.47
CA ASP A 355 -44.24 29.39 57.72
C ASP A 355 -43.60 30.41 56.76
N CYS A 356 -42.96 29.98 55.66
CA CYS A 356 -42.39 30.91 54.68
C CYS A 356 -43.14 30.83 53.35
N SER A 357 -43.91 31.87 53.02
CA SER A 357 -44.54 32.04 51.70
C SER A 357 -44.17 33.41 51.09
N PRO A 358 -43.18 33.48 50.18
CA PRO A 358 -43.09 34.57 49.18
C PRO A 358 -43.59 34.17 47.77
N ILE A 359 -43.21 34.86 46.70
CA ILE A 359 -43.66 34.68 45.30
C ILE A 359 -43.63 33.21 44.81
N ILE A 360 -44.73 32.67 44.28
CA ILE A 360 -44.76 31.28 43.76
C ILE A 360 -43.86 31.17 42.53
N GLY A 361 -42.74 30.43 42.66
CA GLY A 361 -41.87 30.04 41.55
C GLY A 361 -42.57 29.10 40.58
N CYS A 362 -41.95 28.82 39.44
CA CYS A 362 -42.52 27.91 38.42
C CYS A 362 -42.71 26.45 38.91
N ASP A 363 -42.20 26.13 40.10
CA ASP A 363 -42.25 24.87 40.83
C ASP A 363 -43.46 24.78 41.78
N GLY A 364 -44.21 25.88 41.94
CA GLY A 364 -45.32 25.98 42.88
C GLY A 364 -44.91 26.36 44.30
N ILE A 365 -43.63 26.66 44.55
CA ILE A 365 -43.11 27.03 45.88
C ILE A 365 -43.17 28.56 46.06
N PRO A 366 -43.93 29.06 47.04
CA PRO A 366 -43.87 30.47 47.41
C PRO A 366 -42.62 30.74 48.25
N GLY A 367 -41.44 31.04 47.71
CA GLY A 367 -40.84 32.35 47.38
C GLY A 367 -39.78 32.17 46.32
N SER A 368 -40.08 31.21 45.45
CA SER A 368 -39.38 30.73 44.28
C SER A 368 -38.63 31.82 43.52
N THR A 369 -37.30 31.88 43.56
CA THR A 369 -36.54 32.62 42.53
C THR A 369 -36.38 31.81 41.25
N LEU A 370 -36.81 30.54 41.24
CA LEU A 370 -36.73 29.69 40.07
C LEU A 370 -37.65 30.25 38.99
N THR A 371 -37.03 30.62 37.88
CA THR A 371 -37.69 30.96 36.63
C THR A 371 -37.66 29.76 35.70
N VAL A 372 -38.56 29.75 34.72
CA VAL A 372 -38.45 28.81 33.61
C VAL A 372 -37.19 29.16 32.84
N ASP A 373 -36.30 28.19 32.65
CA ASP A 373 -35.08 28.34 31.86
C ASP A 373 -35.38 28.44 30.36
N GLU A 374 -34.34 28.63 29.53
CA GLU A 374 -34.49 28.75 28.08
C GLU A 374 -35.00 27.45 27.41
N CYS A 375 -34.99 26.33 28.13
CA CYS A 375 -35.44 25.01 27.69
C CYS A 375 -36.84 24.63 28.21
N GLY A 376 -37.51 25.56 28.92
CA GLY A 376 -38.90 25.40 29.36
C GLY A 376 -39.06 24.65 30.67
N ILE A 377 -37.97 24.35 31.39
CA ILE A 377 -37.98 23.63 32.67
C ILE A 377 -37.85 24.61 33.83
N CYS A 378 -38.62 24.37 34.88
CA CYS A 378 -38.56 25.22 36.06
C CYS A 378 -37.30 24.95 36.88
N GLY A 379 -36.46 25.97 37.06
CA GLY A 379 -35.25 25.86 37.88
C GLY A 379 -34.16 24.98 37.27
N GLY A 380 -34.22 24.75 35.96
CA GLY A 380 -33.11 24.16 35.24
C GLY A 380 -31.93 25.14 35.15
N ASP A 381 -30.75 24.56 35.07
CA ASP A 381 -29.44 25.17 34.84
C ASP A 381 -29.17 25.43 33.35
N GLY A 382 -30.11 25.08 32.47
CA GLY A 382 -29.92 25.11 31.01
C GLY A 382 -29.28 23.84 30.43
N THR A 383 -28.96 22.82 31.25
CA THR A 383 -28.33 21.57 30.80
C THR A 383 -29.34 20.49 30.44
N ALA A 384 -30.62 20.66 30.79
CA ALA A 384 -31.65 19.66 30.49
C ALA A 384 -31.93 19.50 28.99
N CYS A 385 -31.44 20.42 28.17
CA CYS A 385 -31.41 20.38 26.71
C CYS A 385 -30.05 19.88 26.17
N GLU A 386 -29.11 19.46 27.01
CA GLU A 386 -27.82 18.85 26.64
C GLU A 386 -27.88 17.32 26.46
N GLY A 387 -29.06 16.75 26.23
CA GLY A 387 -29.19 15.36 25.84
C GLY A 387 -28.71 15.13 24.40
N CYS A 388 -27.40 15.06 24.16
CA CYS A 388 -26.87 14.62 22.87
C CYS A 388 -27.31 13.18 22.59
N ALA A 389 -28.00 12.96 21.47
CA ALA A 389 -28.32 11.62 21.02
C ALA A 389 -27.12 11.08 20.24
N SER A 390 -26.39 10.13 20.83
CA SER A 390 -25.28 9.46 20.14
C SER A 390 -25.75 8.21 19.41
N VAL A 391 -25.32 8.07 18.16
CA VAL A 391 -25.50 6.89 17.32
C VAL A 391 -24.12 6.33 17.01
N ASP A 392 -23.86 5.10 17.47
CA ASP A 392 -22.69 4.33 17.04
C ASP A 392 -22.96 3.75 15.64
N ILE A 393 -22.20 4.22 14.66
CA ILE A 393 -22.30 3.82 13.26
C ILE A 393 -21.24 2.79 12.85
N THR A 394 -20.48 2.22 13.79
CA THR A 394 -19.41 1.24 13.52
C THR A 394 -19.91 0.10 12.61
N GLN A 395 -21.11 -0.41 12.88
CA GLN A 395 -21.73 -1.45 12.06
C GLN A 395 -22.04 -0.97 10.63
N LEU A 396 -22.50 0.27 10.47
CA LEU A 396 -22.75 0.86 9.15
C LEU A 396 -21.44 1.09 8.38
N GLN A 397 -20.35 1.49 9.05
CA GLN A 397 -19.03 1.64 8.41
C GLN A 397 -18.54 0.31 7.82
N PHE A 398 -18.63 -0.80 8.58
CA PHE A 398 -18.31 -2.13 8.07
C PHE A 398 -19.20 -2.54 6.89
N GLU A 399 -20.48 -2.17 6.90
CA GLU A 399 -21.41 -2.44 5.80
C GLU A 399 -21.10 -1.60 4.55
N LEU A 400 -20.66 -0.35 4.71
CA LEU A 400 -20.23 0.53 3.60
C LEU A 400 -18.96 0.02 2.91
N ASP A 401 -17.94 -0.37 3.70
CA ASP A 401 -16.74 -1.06 3.21
C ASP A 401 -17.12 -2.34 2.45
N GLY A 402 -17.75 -3.28 3.17
CA GLY A 402 -18.08 -4.59 2.63
C GLY A 402 -18.99 -4.50 1.41
N GLY A 403 -19.86 -3.48 1.36
CA GLY A 403 -20.74 -3.16 0.25
C GLY A 403 -19.99 -2.79 -1.02
N ALA A 404 -18.98 -1.91 -0.95
CA ALA A 404 -18.16 -1.54 -2.10
C ALA A 404 -17.38 -2.76 -2.62
N LYS A 405 -16.78 -3.56 -1.71
CA LYS A 405 -16.12 -4.82 -2.06
C LYS A 405 -17.06 -5.83 -2.69
N HIS A 406 -18.32 -5.86 -2.28
CA HIS A 406 -19.32 -6.73 -2.89
C HIS A 406 -19.61 -6.35 -4.35
N GLN A 407 -19.67 -5.05 -4.67
CA GLN A 407 -19.88 -4.57 -6.04
C GLN A 407 -18.70 -4.97 -6.95
N GLU A 408 -17.47 -4.75 -6.50
CA GLU A 408 -16.24 -5.15 -7.22
C GLU A 408 -16.25 -6.67 -7.51
N LYS A 409 -16.49 -7.51 -6.50
CA LYS A 409 -16.58 -8.98 -6.69
C LYS A 409 -17.62 -9.39 -7.74
N LEU A 410 -18.72 -8.65 -7.89
CA LEU A 410 -19.72 -8.93 -8.93
C LEU A 410 -19.25 -8.52 -10.33
N ILE A 411 -18.46 -7.44 -10.44
CA ILE A 411 -17.82 -6.98 -11.67
C ILE A 411 -16.76 -7.98 -12.11
N LEU A 412 -15.85 -8.38 -11.21
CA LEU A 412 -14.80 -9.40 -11.46
C LEU A 412 -15.41 -10.72 -11.99
N ARG A 413 -16.54 -11.14 -11.40
CA ARG A 413 -17.28 -12.33 -11.88
C ARG A 413 -17.82 -12.16 -13.30
N ALA A 414 -18.21 -10.94 -13.67
CA ALA A 414 -18.71 -10.65 -15.01
C ALA A 414 -17.56 -10.60 -16.03
N THR A 415 -16.49 -9.86 -15.74
CA THR A 415 -15.30 -9.69 -16.59
C THR A 415 -14.52 -11.00 -16.78
N THR A 416 -14.37 -11.81 -15.73
CA THR A 416 -13.78 -13.17 -15.82
C THR A 416 -14.56 -14.04 -16.81
N ARG A 417 -15.90 -13.96 -16.80
CA ARG A 417 -16.74 -14.70 -17.76
C ARG A 417 -16.60 -14.17 -19.18
N ILE A 418 -16.37 -12.87 -19.36
CA ILE A 418 -16.09 -12.26 -20.66
C ILE A 418 -14.76 -12.79 -21.19
N LYS A 419 -13.69 -12.71 -20.39
CA LYS A 419 -12.34 -13.19 -20.75
C LYS A 419 -12.35 -14.67 -21.16
N LYS A 420 -13.15 -15.51 -20.49
CA LYS A 420 -13.33 -16.93 -20.85
C LYS A 420 -14.10 -17.19 -22.15
N GLN A 421 -14.84 -16.21 -22.67
CA GLN A 421 -15.73 -16.38 -23.83
C GLN A 421 -15.21 -15.71 -25.10
N THR A 422 -14.11 -14.96 -25.02
CA THR A 422 -13.57 -14.21 -26.15
C THR A 422 -12.05 -14.34 -26.22
N SER A 423 -11.53 -14.59 -27.42
CA SER A 423 -10.11 -14.51 -27.74
C SER A 423 -9.69 -13.13 -28.28
N ARG A 424 -10.66 -12.22 -28.49
CA ARG A 424 -10.35 -10.88 -29.03
C ARG A 424 -9.59 -10.03 -27.99
N LYS A 425 -8.31 -9.73 -28.28
CA LYS A 425 -7.40 -8.91 -27.44
C LYS A 425 -8.08 -7.65 -26.89
N LYS A 426 -8.69 -6.83 -27.77
CA LYS A 426 -9.41 -5.60 -27.37
C LYS A 426 -10.54 -5.78 -26.35
N ILE A 427 -11.22 -6.94 -26.32
CA ILE A 427 -12.31 -7.18 -25.36
C ILE A 427 -11.76 -7.68 -24.03
N ARG A 428 -10.65 -8.43 -24.06
CA ARG A 428 -9.94 -8.90 -22.86
C ARG A 428 -9.29 -7.72 -22.14
N GLN A 429 -8.59 -6.88 -22.89
CA GLN A 429 -8.01 -5.64 -22.38
C GLN A 429 -9.07 -4.74 -21.73
N TRP A 430 -10.19 -4.48 -22.41
CA TRP A 430 -11.31 -3.73 -21.80
C TRP A 430 -11.81 -4.37 -20.50
N ALA A 431 -11.82 -5.72 -20.42
CA ALA A 431 -12.28 -6.42 -19.22
C ALA A 431 -11.25 -6.27 -18.08
N GLU A 432 -9.95 -6.31 -18.36
CA GLU A 432 -8.88 -6.03 -17.40
C GLU A 432 -8.91 -4.57 -16.92
N GLU A 433 -9.02 -3.59 -17.83
CA GLU A 433 -9.18 -2.17 -17.48
C GLU A 433 -10.41 -1.93 -16.59
N THR A 434 -11.51 -2.65 -16.86
CA THR A 434 -12.73 -2.59 -16.04
C THR A 434 -12.52 -3.20 -14.64
N GLU A 435 -11.66 -4.21 -14.51
CA GLU A 435 -11.31 -4.82 -13.21
C GLU A 435 -10.47 -3.85 -12.38
N VAL A 436 -9.47 -3.18 -13.00
CA VAL A 436 -8.63 -2.17 -12.35
C VAL A 436 -9.47 -0.99 -11.85
N LEU A 437 -10.28 -0.38 -12.71
CA LEU A 437 -11.12 0.75 -12.33
C LEU A 437 -12.15 0.37 -11.25
N ALA A 438 -12.66 -0.87 -11.27
CA ALA A 438 -13.55 -1.35 -10.21
C ALA A 438 -12.83 -1.51 -8.86
N HIS A 439 -11.56 -1.91 -8.87
CA HIS A 439 -10.73 -2.01 -7.67
C HIS A 439 -10.45 -0.63 -7.09
N GLU A 440 -10.03 0.33 -7.92
CA GLU A 440 -9.75 1.71 -7.52
C GLU A 440 -10.97 2.38 -6.87
N LEU A 441 -12.13 2.34 -7.53
CA LEU A 441 -13.37 2.91 -6.98
C LEU A 441 -13.78 2.27 -5.65
N GLN A 442 -13.53 0.98 -5.49
CA GLN A 442 -13.83 0.25 -4.26
C GLN A 442 -12.87 0.62 -3.13
N THR A 443 -11.57 0.78 -3.40
CA THR A 443 -10.57 1.21 -2.42
C THR A 443 -10.82 2.66 -1.99
N LEU A 444 -11.17 3.53 -2.91
CA LEU A 444 -11.53 4.92 -2.60
C LEU A 444 -12.80 5.01 -1.73
N ASN A 445 -13.77 4.12 -1.92
CA ASN A 445 -14.93 4.03 -1.04
C ASN A 445 -14.61 3.40 0.33
N TRP A 446 -13.63 2.50 0.39
CA TRP A 446 -13.14 1.94 1.64
C TRP A 446 -12.52 3.04 2.51
N ILE A 447 -11.57 3.81 1.97
CA ILE A 447 -10.95 4.94 2.69
C ILE A 447 -12.02 5.88 3.23
N LEU A 448 -12.96 6.27 2.37
CA LEU A 448 -14.03 7.21 2.71
C LEU A 448 -15.01 6.71 3.79
N SER A 449 -15.25 5.39 3.89
CA SER A 449 -16.09 4.86 4.98
C SER A 449 -15.42 4.97 6.35
N TRP A 450 -14.09 4.96 6.40
CA TRP A 450 -13.29 5.04 7.62
C TRP A 450 -12.92 6.47 8.03
N THR A 451 -13.20 7.47 7.17
CA THR A 451 -13.10 8.89 7.56
C THR A 451 -14.34 9.40 8.29
N LEU A 452 -15.44 8.62 8.31
CA LEU A 452 -16.63 8.96 9.10
C LEU A 452 -16.36 8.70 10.59
N PRO A 453 -16.85 9.53 11.52
CA PRO A 453 -16.70 9.28 12.95
C PRO A 453 -17.54 8.07 13.39
N ASN A 454 -16.96 7.19 14.20
CA ASN A 454 -17.58 5.92 14.61
C ASN A 454 -18.79 6.15 15.53
N VAL A 455 -18.75 7.21 16.35
CA VAL A 455 -19.86 7.68 17.18
C VAL A 455 -20.24 9.07 16.71
N ILE A 456 -21.48 9.23 16.26
CA ILE A 456 -22.06 10.50 15.83
C ILE A 456 -23.01 10.99 16.92
N SER A 457 -22.72 12.17 17.46
CA SER A 457 -23.61 12.85 18.42
C SER A 457 -24.44 13.92 17.70
N GLU A 458 -25.73 13.98 17.95
CA GLU A 458 -26.59 15.11 17.58
C GLU A 458 -27.03 15.83 18.84
N CYS A 459 -26.63 17.10 18.97
CA CYS A 459 -26.94 17.91 20.14
C CYS A 459 -27.82 19.11 19.72
N PRO A 460 -28.66 19.65 20.62
CA PRO A 460 -29.35 20.91 20.35
C PRO A 460 -28.36 22.03 20.06
N ALA A 461 -28.77 22.99 19.21
CA ALA A 461 -27.90 24.08 18.80
C ALA A 461 -27.54 24.95 20.01
N SER A 462 -26.25 24.98 20.36
CA SER A 462 -25.67 25.85 21.37
C SER A 462 -24.44 26.57 20.81
N GLU A 463 -24.00 27.64 21.46
CA GLU A 463 -22.79 28.37 21.06
C GLU A 463 -21.49 27.57 21.27
N TYR A 464 -21.55 26.52 22.09
CA TYR A 464 -20.43 25.63 22.41
C TYR A 464 -20.36 24.41 21.48
N CYS A 465 -21.34 24.23 20.59
CA CYS A 465 -21.48 23.07 19.73
C CYS A 465 -21.25 23.42 18.26
N VAL A 466 -20.25 22.79 17.63
CA VAL A 466 -19.98 22.90 16.18
C VAL A 466 -20.66 21.75 15.45
N THR A 467 -21.49 22.05 14.46
CA THR A 467 -22.08 21.05 13.58
C THR A 467 -21.24 20.88 12.33
N THR A 468 -20.78 19.65 12.09
CA THR A 468 -20.02 19.26 10.90
C THR A 468 -20.90 18.41 9.98
N SER A 469 -20.68 18.49 8.68
CA SER A 469 -21.47 17.81 7.66
C SER A 469 -20.72 16.62 7.05
N ASN A 470 -21.39 15.47 7.01
CA ASN A 470 -20.96 14.27 6.29
C ASN A 470 -21.53 14.22 4.85
N VAL A 471 -22.35 15.20 4.44
CA VAL A 471 -23.06 15.19 3.14
C VAL A 471 -22.11 14.98 1.97
N GLU A 472 -21.00 15.70 1.92
CA GLU A 472 -20.02 15.59 0.82
C GLU A 472 -19.41 14.19 0.75
N SER A 473 -18.99 13.64 1.90
CA SER A 473 -18.46 12.27 1.99
C SER A 473 -19.50 11.23 1.55
N LEU A 474 -20.76 11.39 1.96
CA LEU A 474 -21.83 10.48 1.58
C LEU A 474 -22.17 10.60 0.09
N ASP A 475 -22.17 11.79 -0.48
CA ASP A 475 -22.40 12.01 -1.92
C ASP A 475 -21.30 11.40 -2.78
N ILE A 476 -20.03 11.57 -2.39
CA ILE A 476 -18.89 10.93 -3.06
C ILE A 476 -19.02 9.40 -3.00
N TYR A 477 -19.38 8.84 -1.84
CA TYR A 477 -19.60 7.40 -1.71
C TYR A 477 -20.71 6.90 -2.66
N ARG A 478 -21.84 7.61 -2.72
CA ARG A 478 -22.99 7.29 -3.57
C ARG A 478 -22.61 7.34 -5.05
N GLU A 479 -21.90 8.38 -5.48
CA GLU A 479 -21.42 8.55 -6.86
C GLU A 479 -20.51 7.38 -7.28
N ARG A 480 -19.54 7.02 -6.44
CA ARG A 480 -18.62 5.90 -6.70
C ARG A 480 -19.34 4.55 -6.69
N SER A 481 -20.32 4.36 -5.81
CA SER A 481 -21.17 3.16 -5.82
C SER A 481 -21.99 3.06 -7.12
N GLU A 482 -22.48 4.19 -7.64
CA GLU A 482 -23.15 4.29 -8.93
C GLU A 482 -22.20 3.96 -10.10
N ALA A 483 -20.98 4.48 -10.07
CA ALA A 483 -19.95 4.16 -11.06
C ALA A 483 -19.66 2.64 -11.10
N LEU A 484 -19.48 2.00 -9.95
CA LEU A 484 -19.30 0.55 -9.83
C LEU A 484 -20.48 -0.24 -10.42
N ARG A 485 -21.71 0.16 -10.11
CA ARG A 485 -22.92 -0.44 -10.71
C ARG A 485 -22.90 -0.33 -12.22
N ASP A 486 -22.48 0.81 -12.75
CA ASP A 486 -22.49 1.06 -14.18
C ASP A 486 -21.40 0.30 -14.93
N LEU A 487 -20.21 0.15 -14.34
CA LEU A 487 -19.20 -0.81 -14.83
C LEU A 487 -19.76 -2.23 -14.89
N GLY A 488 -20.43 -2.68 -13.82
CA GLY A 488 -21.11 -3.97 -13.80
C GLY A 488 -22.17 -4.11 -14.90
N ARG A 489 -22.95 -3.05 -15.17
CA ARG A 489 -23.94 -3.03 -16.27
C ARG A 489 -23.27 -3.05 -17.64
N GLN A 490 -22.12 -2.41 -17.82
CA GLN A 490 -21.34 -2.48 -19.05
C GLN A 490 -20.82 -3.90 -19.30
N ALA A 491 -20.28 -4.56 -18.27
CA ALA A 491 -19.85 -5.96 -18.34
C ALA A 491 -21.02 -6.90 -18.70
N ILE A 492 -22.20 -6.71 -18.08
CA ILE A 492 -23.41 -7.46 -18.42
C ILE A 492 -23.82 -7.25 -19.88
N ARG A 493 -23.76 -6.02 -20.41
CA ARG A 493 -24.10 -5.73 -21.82
C ARG A 493 -23.20 -6.51 -22.78
N ARG A 494 -21.90 -6.62 -22.48
CA ARG A 494 -20.95 -7.41 -23.29
C ARG A 494 -21.17 -8.92 -23.14
N LEU A 495 -21.43 -9.41 -21.92
CA LEU A 495 -21.76 -10.83 -21.69
C LEU A 495 -23.00 -11.30 -22.47
N LYS A 496 -24.04 -10.45 -22.56
CA LYS A 496 -25.25 -10.77 -23.35
C LYS A 496 -24.96 -11.04 -24.83
N ARG A 497 -23.89 -10.45 -25.38
CA ARG A 497 -23.47 -10.64 -26.77
C ARG A 497 -22.67 -11.93 -26.96
N ALA A 498 -22.18 -12.54 -25.88
CA ALA A 498 -21.25 -13.67 -25.91
C ALA A 498 -21.87 -15.02 -25.46
N GLN A 499 -23.01 -15.04 -24.75
CA GLN A 499 -23.64 -16.29 -24.26
C GLN A 499 -24.98 -16.63 -24.91
N LYS A 500 -25.22 -17.94 -25.07
CA LYS A 500 -26.54 -18.51 -25.44
C LYS A 500 -27.53 -18.56 -24.26
N SER A 501 -27.07 -18.70 -23.01
CA SER A 501 -27.94 -18.85 -21.82
C SER A 501 -28.14 -17.53 -21.06
N MET A 502 -29.37 -17.03 -21.06
CA MET A 502 -29.70 -15.72 -20.45
C MET A 502 -30.04 -15.77 -18.96
N LYS A 503 -30.27 -16.97 -18.39
CA LYS A 503 -30.71 -17.12 -16.98
C LYS A 503 -29.63 -16.65 -16.00
N GLY A 504 -28.38 -17.05 -16.21
CA GLY A 504 -27.25 -16.67 -15.37
C GLY A 504 -26.90 -15.18 -15.44
N ILE A 505 -27.00 -14.59 -16.64
CA ILE A 505 -26.75 -13.15 -16.87
C ILE A 505 -27.84 -12.29 -16.21
N ARG A 506 -29.12 -12.69 -16.32
CA ARG A 506 -30.22 -11.99 -15.64
C ARG A 506 -30.06 -12.01 -14.12
N LYS A 507 -29.66 -13.16 -13.55
CA LYS A 507 -29.37 -13.26 -12.10
C LYS A 507 -28.22 -12.34 -11.69
N LEU A 508 -27.12 -12.31 -12.45
CA LEU A 508 -25.97 -11.46 -12.15
C LEU A 508 -26.31 -9.96 -12.24
N ARG A 509 -27.06 -9.53 -13.26
CA ARG A 509 -27.56 -8.15 -13.37
C ARG A 509 -28.40 -7.74 -12.16
N ARG A 510 -29.29 -8.62 -11.69
CA ARG A 510 -30.11 -8.34 -10.50
C ARG A 510 -29.23 -8.16 -9.26
N ARG A 511 -28.20 -9.00 -9.08
CA ARG A 511 -27.25 -8.87 -7.96
C ARG A 511 -26.48 -7.56 -8.00
N ILE A 512 -26.00 -7.13 -9.18
CA ILE A 512 -25.29 -5.84 -9.33
C ILE A 512 -26.18 -4.66 -8.94
N ASN A 513 -27.42 -4.64 -9.43
CA ASN A 513 -28.36 -3.58 -9.06
C ASN A 513 -28.73 -3.64 -7.57
N SER A 514 -28.99 -4.83 -7.04
CA SER A 514 -29.35 -5.02 -5.63
C SER A 514 -28.23 -4.60 -4.70
N ALA A 515 -26.97 -4.88 -5.05
CA ALA A 515 -25.81 -4.48 -4.27
C ALA A 515 -25.74 -2.94 -4.15
N HIS A 516 -25.86 -2.23 -5.27
CA HIS A 516 -25.89 -0.78 -5.25
C HIS A 516 -27.06 -0.21 -4.43
N THR A 517 -28.28 -0.74 -4.61
CA THR A 517 -29.43 -0.29 -3.80
C THR A 517 -29.25 -0.56 -2.30
N THR A 518 -28.58 -1.67 -1.95
CA THR A 518 -28.27 -1.98 -0.54
C THR A 518 -27.27 -0.96 -0.01
N ASN A 519 -26.18 -0.68 -0.74
CA ASN A 519 -25.16 0.28 -0.32
C ASN A 519 -25.73 1.70 -0.18
N LEU A 520 -26.62 2.13 -1.07
CA LEU A 520 -27.33 3.42 -0.91
C LEU A 520 -28.19 3.43 0.35
N GLY A 521 -28.92 2.35 0.63
CA GLY A 521 -29.73 2.25 1.84
C GLY A 521 -28.90 2.25 3.13
N VAL A 522 -27.67 1.73 3.11
CA VAL A 522 -26.73 1.85 4.25
C VAL A 522 -26.24 3.29 4.37
N ALA A 523 -25.85 3.93 3.26
CA ALA A 523 -25.40 5.32 3.26
C ALA A 523 -26.50 6.33 3.67
N GLU A 524 -27.78 6.01 3.44
CA GLU A 524 -28.93 6.80 3.91
C GLU A 524 -29.19 6.66 5.43
N GLN A 525 -28.65 5.62 6.07
CA GLN A 525 -28.77 5.44 7.52
C GLN A 525 -27.67 6.17 8.30
N VAL A 526 -26.61 6.63 7.63
CA VAL A 526 -25.57 7.43 8.25
C VAL A 526 -26.07 8.86 8.42
N PRO A 527 -26.01 9.44 9.64
CA PRO A 527 -26.36 10.84 9.86
C PRO A 527 -25.54 11.78 8.96
N GLU A 528 -26.25 12.69 8.28
CA GLU A 528 -25.64 13.67 7.38
C GLU A 528 -24.90 14.77 8.11
N THR A 529 -25.14 14.93 9.40
CA THR A 529 -24.48 15.89 10.27
C THR A 529 -24.14 15.25 11.61
N TYR A 530 -23.11 15.76 12.25
CA TYR A 530 -22.80 15.45 13.64
C TYR A 530 -22.35 16.72 14.36
N THR A 531 -22.53 16.74 15.66
CA THR A 531 -22.22 17.85 16.52
C THR A 531 -21.06 17.47 17.42
N ALA A 532 -20.04 18.31 17.46
CA ALA A 532 -18.96 18.26 18.42
C ALA A 532 -19.09 19.48 19.33
N CYS A 533 -19.30 19.25 20.62
CA CYS A 533 -19.38 20.33 21.61
C CYS A 533 -18.05 20.45 22.33
N ALA A 534 -17.56 21.69 22.46
CA ALA A 534 -16.46 21.99 23.36
C ALA A 534 -16.98 21.71 24.77
N PHE A 535 -16.35 20.77 25.46
CA PHE A 535 -16.61 20.52 26.88
C PHE A 535 -16.27 21.81 27.64
N SER A 536 -17.24 22.32 28.41
CA SER A 536 -16.97 23.19 29.56
C SER A 536 -17.12 22.36 30.80
#